data_AF-A0A183I6V6-F1
#
_entry.id   AF-A0A183I6V6-F1
#
_cell.length_a   1.000
_cell.length_b   1.000
_cell.length_c   1.000
_cell.angle_alpha   90.00
_cell.angle_beta   90.00
_cell.angle_gamma   90.00
#
_symmetry.space_group_name_H-M   'P 1'
#
loop_
_entity.id
_entity.type
_entity.pdbx_description
1 polymer ?
#
loop_
_entity_poly.entity_id
_entity_poly.type
_entity_poly.pdbx_seq_one_letter_code
_entity_poly.pdbx_strand_id
1 'polypeptide(L)'
;MSTESLYAAVNEVLKKLVAEAIAAEKCMKIVNRTTGKKITSEKMDEILVSAKEELQESVLEGVSQVIHNDEVLEGMVKLKNLIEGSPKEVKGMISTLSKGTKYMTHVTLIADS
;
A
#
# COMPACT_ATOMS: atom_id res chain seq x y z
N MET A 1 13.18 0.77 -1.14
CA MET A 1 12.01 0.95 -0.25
C MET A 1 11.59 -0.46 0.16
N SER A 2 11.61 -0.78 1.46
CA SER A 2 11.18 -2.10 1.96
C SER A 2 9.64 -2.17 1.94
N THR A 3 9.07 -3.34 1.69
CA THR A 3 7.62 -3.60 1.80
C THR A 3 7.09 -3.26 3.20
N GLU A 4 7.92 -3.45 4.23
CA GLU A 4 7.61 -3.07 5.62
C GLU A 4 7.45 -1.54 5.79
N SER A 5 8.23 -0.76 5.06
CA SER A 5 8.13 0.71 5.08
C SER A 5 6.86 1.20 4.38
N LEU A 6 6.36 0.47 3.38
CA LEU A 6 5.12 0.78 2.69
C LEU A 6 3.91 0.44 3.57
N TYR A 7 3.93 -0.74 4.21
CA TYR A 7 2.89 -1.16 5.14
C TYR A 7 2.72 -0.18 6.32
N ALA A 8 3.84 0.26 6.90
CA ALA A 8 3.83 1.25 7.98
C ALA A 8 3.24 2.60 7.52
N ALA A 9 3.60 3.08 6.32
CA ALA A 9 3.07 4.32 5.76
C ALA A 9 1.57 4.23 5.47
N VAL A 10 1.11 3.11 4.90
CA VAL A 10 -0.32 2.85 4.64
C VAL A 10 -1.10 2.83 5.96
N ASN A 11 -0.60 2.15 6.98
CA ASN A 11 -1.24 2.07 8.29
C ASN A 11 -1.42 3.47 8.93
N GLU A 12 -0.42 4.33 8.85
CA GLU A 12 -0.50 5.69 9.40
C GLU A 12 -1.50 6.59 8.64
N VAL A 13 -1.56 6.47 7.31
CA VAL A 13 -2.57 7.18 6.52
C VAL A 13 -3.98 6.68 6.86
N LEU A 14 -4.13 5.36 7.02
CA LEU A 14 -5.40 4.73 7.32
C LEU A 14 -5.96 5.16 8.68
N LYS A 15 -5.12 5.19 9.72
CA LYS A 15 -5.51 5.71 11.04
C LYS A 15 -6.07 7.14 10.97
N LYS A 16 -5.46 8.01 10.17
CA LYS A 16 -5.92 9.40 10.00
C LYS A 16 -7.26 9.46 9.26
N LEU A 17 -7.41 8.71 8.17
CA LEU A 17 -8.66 8.64 7.41
C LEU A 17 -9.82 8.08 8.24
N VAL A 18 -9.57 7.03 9.03
CA VAL A 18 -10.56 6.44 9.94
C VAL A 18 -10.98 7.43 11.03
N ALA A 19 -10.04 8.19 11.59
CA ALA A 19 -10.33 9.23 12.56
C ALA A 19 -11.15 10.38 11.97
N GLU A 20 -10.89 10.78 10.72
CA GLU A 20 -11.62 11.83 10.02
C GLU A 20 -13.02 11.39 9.56
N ALA A 21 -13.15 10.15 9.06
CA ALA A 21 -14.39 9.61 8.53
C ALA A 21 -15.40 9.26 9.64
N ILE A 22 -14.92 8.77 10.79
CA ILE A 22 -15.75 8.25 11.88
C ILE A 22 -15.71 9.22 13.07
N ALA A 23 -16.50 10.28 12.97
CA ALA A 23 -16.73 11.24 14.05
C ALA A 23 -17.85 10.76 14.97
N ALA A 24 -17.53 10.48 16.24
CA ALA A 24 -18.45 9.88 17.20
C ALA A 24 -19.77 10.64 17.36
N GLU A 25 -19.71 11.97 17.38
CA GLU A 25 -20.88 12.83 17.49
C GLU A 25 -21.83 12.69 16.28
N LYS A 26 -21.30 12.56 15.06
CA LYS A 26 -22.10 12.37 13.85
C LYS A 26 -22.75 11.00 13.84
N CYS A 27 -21.98 9.96 14.17
CA CYS A 27 -22.49 8.60 14.24
C CYS A 27 -23.59 8.48 15.31
N MET A 28 -23.40 9.07 16.50
CA MET A 28 -24.40 9.08 17.58
C MET A 28 -25.70 9.76 17.14
N LYS A 29 -25.62 10.91 16.45
CA LYS A 29 -26.80 11.60 15.91
C LYS A 29 -27.57 10.74 14.90
N ILE A 30 -26.86 10.05 14.02
CA ILE A 30 -27.47 9.15 13.03
C ILE A 30 -28.16 7.97 13.72
N VAL A 31 -27.49 7.28 14.63
CA VAL A 31 -28.10 6.10 15.28
C VAL A 31 -29.29 6.51 16.14
N ASN A 32 -29.21 7.61 16.88
CA ASN A 32 -30.36 8.13 17.65
C ASN A 32 -31.54 8.49 16.74
N ARG A 33 -31.28 9.11 15.58
CA ARG A 33 -32.32 9.45 14.59
C ARG A 33 -32.95 8.21 13.98
N THR A 34 -32.15 7.21 13.61
CA THR A 34 -32.62 6.01 12.88
C THR A 34 -33.34 5.03 13.82
N THR A 35 -32.84 4.87 15.04
CA THR A 35 -33.40 3.89 15.99
C THR A 35 -34.46 4.48 16.90
N GLY A 36 -34.56 5.81 17.00
CA GLY A 36 -35.41 6.51 17.95
C GLY A 36 -34.99 6.32 19.42
N LYS A 37 -33.88 5.61 19.68
CA LYS A 37 -33.36 5.34 21.01
C LYS A 37 -32.18 6.26 21.30
N LYS A 38 -32.13 6.80 22.51
CA LYS A 38 -31.01 7.63 22.95
C LYS A 38 -29.89 6.73 23.44
N ILE A 39 -28.79 6.70 22.71
CA ILE A 39 -27.59 5.95 23.07
C ILE A 39 -26.66 6.89 23.84
N THR A 40 -25.98 6.35 24.85
CA THR A 40 -24.97 7.09 25.62
C THR A 40 -23.68 7.23 24.82
N SER A 41 -22.88 8.26 25.12
CA SER A 41 -21.55 8.43 24.51
C SER A 41 -20.70 7.19 24.71
N GLU A 42 -20.68 6.64 25.91
CA GLU A 42 -19.89 5.46 26.28
C GLU A 42 -20.22 4.23 25.42
N LYS A 43 -21.53 3.96 25.21
CA LYS A 43 -21.96 2.85 24.34
C LYS A 43 -21.64 3.11 22.87
N MET A 44 -21.66 4.37 22.45
CA MET A 44 -21.25 4.74 21.11
C MET A 44 -19.75 4.56 20.91
N ASP A 45 -18.94 4.97 21.89
CA ASP A 45 -17.50 4.84 21.85
C ASP A 45 -17.07 3.37 21.78
N GLU A 46 -17.72 2.47 22.54
CA GLU A 46 -17.52 1.01 22.42
C GLU A 46 -17.75 0.51 20.98
N ILE A 47 -18.89 0.89 20.37
CA ILE A 47 -19.23 0.49 18.99
C ILE A 47 -18.19 1.02 18.00
N LEU A 48 -17.73 2.25 18.20
CA LEU A 48 -16.79 2.91 17.30
C LEU A 48 -15.38 2.35 17.42
N VAL A 49 -14.95 1.90 18.60
CA VAL A 49 -13.66 1.21 18.75
C VAL A 49 -13.63 -0.03 17.87
N SER A 50 -14.61 -0.92 18.04
CA SER A 50 -14.68 -2.15 17.25
C SER A 50 -14.82 -1.87 15.75
N ALA A 51 -15.67 -0.92 15.35
CA ALA A 51 -15.84 -0.57 13.94
C ALA A 51 -14.58 0.04 13.30
N LYS A 52 -13.79 0.79 14.08
CA LYS A 52 -12.51 1.36 13.61
C LYS A 52 -11.44 0.28 13.44
N GLU A 53 -11.37 -0.65 14.39
CA GLU A 53 -10.43 -1.77 14.35
C GLU A 53 -10.72 -2.70 13.17
N GLU A 54 -11.98 -3.12 13.00
CA GLU A 54 -12.40 -3.99 11.88
C GLU A 54 -12.16 -3.33 10.52
N LEU A 55 -12.47 -2.02 10.38
CA LEU A 55 -12.21 -1.28 9.15
C LEU A 55 -10.72 -1.16 8.86
N GLN A 56 -9.92 -0.91 9.90
CA GLN A 56 -8.47 -0.81 9.78
C GLN A 56 -7.84 -2.15 9.35
N GLU A 57 -8.26 -3.25 9.97
CA GLU A 57 -7.81 -4.60 9.64
C GLU A 57 -8.22 -4.99 8.22
N SER A 58 -9.49 -4.81 7.84
CA SER A 58 -10.01 -5.16 6.52
C SER A 58 -9.29 -4.43 5.38
N VAL A 59 -9.00 -3.13 5.54
CA VAL A 59 -8.27 -2.38 4.52
C VAL A 59 -6.79 -2.77 4.49
N LEU A 60 -6.15 -3.04 5.63
CA LEU A 60 -4.77 -3.53 5.65
C LEU A 60 -4.65 -4.90 5.00
N GLU A 61 -5.60 -5.80 5.22
CA GLU A 61 -5.68 -7.09 4.54
C GLU A 61 -5.85 -6.91 3.03
N GLY A 62 -6.74 -6.03 2.58
CA GLY A 62 -6.91 -5.72 1.16
C GLY A 62 -5.65 -5.14 0.52
N VAL A 63 -4.97 -4.21 1.19
CA VAL A 63 -3.69 -3.66 0.72
C VAL A 63 -2.61 -4.75 0.71
N SER A 64 -2.57 -5.61 1.71
CA SER A 64 -1.67 -6.77 1.75
C SER A 64 -1.93 -7.70 0.57
N GLN A 65 -3.19 -8.00 0.24
CA GLN A 65 -3.55 -8.80 -0.93
C GLN A 65 -3.16 -8.13 -2.26
N VAL A 66 -3.19 -6.79 -2.34
CA VAL A 66 -2.74 -6.06 -3.53
C VAL A 66 -1.21 -6.08 -3.65
N ILE A 67 -0.49 -5.93 -2.53
CA ILE A 67 0.97 -6.03 -2.48
C ILE A 67 1.44 -7.47 -2.78
N HIS A 68 0.74 -8.45 -2.23
CA HIS A 68 0.94 -9.89 -2.43
C HIS A 68 0.15 -10.46 -3.63
N ASN A 69 -0.40 -9.62 -4.52
CA ASN A 69 -0.72 -10.05 -5.89
C ASN A 69 0.55 -9.97 -6.78
N ASP A 70 1.70 -10.23 -6.16
CA ASP A 70 2.65 -11.31 -6.41
C ASP A 70 3.12 -11.65 -7.82
N GLU A 71 2.37 -11.52 -8.93
CA GLU A 71 2.93 -11.91 -10.24
C GLU A 71 4.15 -11.06 -10.62
N VAL A 72 4.15 -9.79 -10.21
CA VAL A 72 5.26 -8.87 -10.45
C VAL A 72 6.42 -9.14 -9.50
N LEU A 73 6.15 -9.37 -8.22
CA LEU A 73 7.20 -9.56 -7.21
C LEU A 73 7.86 -10.94 -7.37
N GLU A 74 7.06 -11.97 -7.62
CA GLU A 74 7.51 -13.32 -7.97
C GLU A 74 8.26 -13.33 -9.32
N GLY A 75 7.77 -12.58 -10.31
CA GLY A 75 8.46 -12.36 -11.57
C GLY A 75 9.82 -11.69 -11.40
N MET A 76 9.92 -10.67 -10.55
CA MET A 76 11.17 -9.97 -10.23
C MET A 76 12.16 -10.86 -9.46
N VAL A 77 11.66 -11.71 -8.56
CA VAL A 77 12.50 -12.69 -7.83
C VAL A 77 13.00 -13.79 -8.77
N LYS A 78 12.14 -14.34 -9.64
CA LYS A 78 12.54 -15.30 -10.68
C LYS A 78 13.59 -14.70 -11.62
N LEU A 79 13.37 -13.46 -12.06
CA LEU A 79 14.31 -12.74 -12.92
C LEU A 79 15.65 -12.50 -12.21
N LYS A 80 15.64 -12.08 -10.93
CA LYS A 80 16.84 -11.91 -10.12
C LYS A 80 17.64 -13.23 -10.02
N ASN A 81 16.97 -14.33 -9.72
CA ASN A 81 17.60 -15.63 -9.59
C ASN A 81 18.18 -16.13 -10.93
N LEU A 82 17.50 -15.89 -12.06
CA LEU A 82 18.02 -16.19 -13.40
C LEU A 82 19.28 -15.37 -13.72
N ILE A 83 19.31 -14.09 -13.35
CA ILE A 83 20.49 -13.24 -13.52
C ILE A 83 21.63 -13.75 -12.63
N GLU A 84 21.36 -14.08 -11.37
CA GLU A 84 22.37 -14.55 -10.42
C GLU A 84 22.93 -15.94 -10.77
N GLY A 85 22.13 -16.83 -11.37
CA GLY A 85 22.55 -18.14 -11.86
C GLY A 85 23.23 -18.15 -13.23
N SER A 86 23.17 -17.03 -13.98
CA SER A 86 23.67 -16.99 -15.36
C SER A 86 25.21 -16.94 -15.46
N PRO A 87 25.81 -17.49 -16.54
CA PRO A 87 27.25 -17.45 -16.79
C PRO A 87 27.82 -16.03 -16.78
N LYS A 88 29.09 -15.86 -16.40
CA LYS A 88 29.75 -14.54 -16.26
C LYS A 88 29.67 -13.70 -17.54
N GLU A 89 29.68 -14.32 -18.72
CA GLU A 89 29.54 -13.66 -20.02
C GLU A 89 28.15 -13.03 -20.20
N VAL A 90 27.09 -13.76 -19.81
CA VAL A 90 25.70 -13.29 -19.87
C VAL A 90 25.47 -12.15 -18.86
N LYS A 91 26.04 -12.25 -17.65
CA LYS A 91 26.03 -11.16 -16.67
C LYS A 91 26.74 -9.90 -17.20
N GLY A 92 27.85 -10.08 -17.93
CA GLY A 92 28.58 -9.00 -18.60
C GLY A 92 27.72 -8.28 -19.66
N MET A 93 26.99 -9.04 -20.47
CA MET A 93 26.07 -8.49 -21.47
C MET A 93 24.90 -7.72 -20.84
N ILE A 94 24.27 -8.26 -19.79
CA ILE A 94 23.18 -7.60 -19.04
C ILE A 94 23.65 -6.26 -18.42
N SER A 95 24.87 -6.23 -17.89
CA SER A 95 25.48 -5.01 -17.35
C SER A 95 25.76 -3.96 -18.42
N THR A 96 26.05 -4.38 -19.65
CA THR A 96 26.34 -3.50 -20.79
C THR A 96 25.03 -2.95 -21.38
N LEU A 97 23.99 -3.78 -21.48
CA LEU A 97 22.64 -3.36 -21.90
C LEU A 97 22.02 -2.34 -20.93
N SER A 98 22.17 -2.54 -19.62
CA SER A 98 21.72 -1.58 -18.59
C SER A 98 22.43 -0.23 -18.67
N LYS A 99 23.68 -0.21 -19.13
CA LYS A 99 24.43 1.04 -19.35
C LYS A 99 24.00 1.72 -20.65
N GLY A 100 23.85 0.96 -21.74
CA GLY A 100 23.40 1.48 -23.04
C GLY A 100 22.02 2.11 -23.02
N THR A 101 21.08 1.57 -22.23
CA THR A 101 19.74 2.17 -22.03
C THR A 101 19.83 3.54 -21.34
N LYS A 102 20.67 3.71 -20.31
CA LYS A 102 20.92 5.03 -19.69
C LYS A 102 21.51 6.06 -20.65
N TYR A 103 22.43 5.65 -21.52
CA TYR A 103 23.00 6.55 -22.54
C TYR A 103 21.96 6.96 -23.59
N MET A 104 21.09 6.04 -24.02
CA MET A 104 20.00 6.35 -24.96
C MET A 104 18.98 7.34 -24.36
N THR A 105 18.60 7.18 -23.07
CA THR A 105 17.67 8.13 -22.42
C THR A 105 18.26 9.53 -22.29
N HIS A 106 19.57 9.65 -22.05
CA HIS A 106 20.27 10.93 -22.03
C HIS A 106 20.42 11.55 -23.43
N VAL A 107 20.57 10.75 -24.49
CA VAL A 107 20.66 11.25 -25.87
C VAL A 107 19.29 11.73 -26.37
N THR A 108 18.18 11.07 -25.99
CA THR A 108 16.83 11.55 -26.33
C THR A 108 16.49 12.88 -25.64
N LEU A 109 16.91 13.09 -24.39
CA LEU A 109 16.71 14.35 -23.66
C LEU A 109 17.51 15.54 -24.23
N ILE A 110 18.59 15.30 -24.98
CA ILE A 110 19.39 16.36 -25.61
C ILE A 110 18.90 16.65 -27.04
N ALA A 111 18.20 15.72 -27.69
CA ALA A 111 17.69 15.89 -29.05
C ALA A 111 16.38 16.72 -29.13
N ASP A 112 15.68 16.91 -28.01
CA ASP A 112 14.42 17.68 -27.91
C ASP A 112 14.61 19.07 -27.24
N SER A 113 15.82 19.65 -27.25
CA SER A 113 16.12 21.01 -26.76
C SER A 113 16.66 21.94 -27.84
#